data_AF-A0A1V5N1M6-F1
#
_entry.id   AF-A0A1V5N1M6-F1
#
_cell.length_a   1.000
_cell.length_b   1.000
_cell.length_c   1.000
_cell.angle_alpha   90.00
_cell.angle_beta   90.00
_cell.angle_gamma   90.00
#
_symmetry.space_group_name_H-M   'P 1'
#
loop_
_entity.id
_entity.type
_entity.pdbx_description
1 polymer ?
#
loop_
_entity_poly.entity_id
_entity_poly.type
_entity_poly.pdbx_seq_one_letter_code
_entity_poly.pdbx_strand_id
1 'polypeptide(L)'
;MRTLSPFHYIVFSPVLFLDKKQNSYYKKINNSVGNDAGSFAPLSFYNNQPAALPVPWDTMLQKGRDSVLARATNNSMGINNEYYNAHIKGKNGRIKAVDFEHNTELKDFRMLMKLIRAYEVDAYFVMQPLNPHYYTNLKDLNPVIDEVRKEIKGGRGERAYDCADFFVTDTARYDKALLTDVMHFSEYGWHLVNRAVMNHYALK
;
A
#
# COMPACT_ATOMS: atom_id res chain seq x y z
N MET A 1 24.90 -14.93 13.33
CA MET A 1 23.90 -14.55 12.32
C MET A 1 22.52 -14.72 12.93
N ARG A 2 21.71 -13.67 13.02
CA ARG A 2 20.35 -13.75 13.58
C ARG A 2 19.38 -14.10 12.45
N THR A 3 18.67 -15.21 12.60
CA THR A 3 17.60 -15.65 11.70
C THR A 3 16.35 -14.80 11.97
N LEU A 4 15.81 -14.18 10.93
CA LEU A 4 14.54 -13.44 11.00
C LEU A 4 13.36 -14.42 11.14
N SER A 5 12.36 -14.00 11.93
CA SER A 5 11.13 -14.75 12.19
C SER A 5 10.25 -14.86 10.93
N PRO A 6 9.50 -15.96 10.73
CA PRO A 6 8.57 -16.14 9.60
C PRO A 6 7.56 -14.98 9.44
N PHE A 7 7.22 -14.30 10.53
CA PHE A 7 6.32 -13.13 10.49
C PHE A 7 6.92 -11.92 9.77
N HIS A 8 8.25 -11.80 9.69
CA HIS A 8 8.90 -10.70 8.96
C HIS A 8 8.67 -10.78 7.43
N TYR A 9 8.41 -11.98 6.89
CA TYR A 9 8.16 -12.17 5.46
C TYR A 9 6.72 -11.84 5.03
N ILE A 10 5.77 -11.88 5.96
CA ILE A 10 4.35 -11.61 5.65
C ILE A 10 4.07 -10.10 5.64
N VAL A 11 4.75 -9.33 6.48
CA VAL A 11 4.48 -7.89 6.67
C VAL A 11 5.18 -7.01 5.62
N PHE A 12 6.23 -7.50 4.97
CA PHE A 12 7.04 -6.74 3.99
C PHE A 12 6.90 -7.22 2.54
N SER A 13 5.79 -7.88 2.18
CA SER A 13 5.49 -8.21 0.79
C SER A 13 4.42 -7.28 0.23
N PRO A 14 4.73 -6.02 -0.12
CA PRO A 14 3.78 -5.22 -0.86
C PRO A 14 3.70 -5.79 -2.28
N VAL A 15 2.52 -6.27 -2.65
CA VAL A 15 2.13 -6.67 -4.01
C VAL A 15 2.77 -7.98 -4.52
N LEU A 16 1.91 -8.99 -4.65
CA LEU A 16 2.12 -10.17 -5.49
C LEU A 16 2.29 -9.73 -6.95
N PHE A 17 3.52 -9.47 -7.37
CA PHE A 17 3.90 -9.56 -8.79
C PHE A 17 4.26 -11.01 -9.09
N LEU A 18 3.35 -11.75 -9.72
CA LEU A 18 3.68 -13.06 -10.29
C LEU A 18 4.54 -12.88 -11.56
N ASP A 19 5.81 -12.56 -11.39
CA ASP A 19 6.82 -12.69 -12.43
C ASP A 19 7.14 -14.18 -12.65
N LYS A 20 7.20 -14.61 -13.92
CA LYS A 20 7.65 -15.96 -14.33
C LYS A 20 9.00 -16.34 -13.70
N LYS A 21 9.88 -15.37 -13.38
CA LYS A 21 11.13 -15.63 -12.65
C LYS A 21 10.93 -15.95 -11.16
N GLN A 22 9.98 -15.33 -10.47
CA GLN A 22 9.67 -15.67 -9.07
C GLN A 22 9.13 -17.11 -8.96
N ASN A 23 8.39 -17.57 -9.95
CA ASN A 23 7.89 -18.96 -10.02
C ASN A 23 9.04 -19.99 -10.06
N SER A 24 10.17 -19.64 -10.69
CA SER A 24 11.38 -20.49 -10.66
C SER A 24 12.06 -20.56 -9.29
N TYR A 25 11.95 -19.48 -8.50
CA TYR A 25 12.47 -19.40 -7.14
C TYR A 25 11.63 -20.24 -6.18
N TYR A 26 10.30 -20.19 -6.26
CA TYR A 26 9.40 -21.06 -5.49
C TYR A 26 9.55 -22.55 -5.86
N LYS A 27 9.79 -22.88 -7.15
CA LYS A 27 10.17 -24.24 -7.57
C LYS A 27 11.45 -24.75 -6.92
N LYS A 28 12.46 -23.88 -6.75
CA LYS A 28 13.72 -24.26 -6.08
C LYS A 28 13.54 -24.54 -4.59
N ILE A 29 12.70 -23.75 -3.92
CA ILE A 29 12.38 -23.95 -2.50
C ILE A 29 11.62 -25.27 -2.32
N ASN A 30 10.61 -25.55 -3.15
CA ASN A 30 9.86 -26.81 -3.08
C ASN A 30 10.69 -28.06 -3.43
N ASN A 31 11.72 -27.95 -4.27
CA ASN A 31 12.62 -29.07 -4.56
C ASN A 31 13.67 -29.32 -3.45
N SER A 32 13.83 -28.40 -2.49
CA SER A 32 14.77 -28.55 -1.36
C SER A 32 14.12 -29.14 -0.10
N VAL A 33 12.79 -29.25 -0.09
CA VAL A 33 12.04 -29.95 0.95
C VAL A 33 11.70 -31.32 0.37
N GLY A 34 12.38 -32.34 0.89
CA GLY A 34 12.37 -33.70 0.35
C GLY A 34 10.98 -34.29 0.13
N ASN A 35 10.91 -35.09 -0.93
CA ASN A 35 9.79 -35.94 -1.32
C ASN A 35 9.23 -36.73 -0.14
N ASP A 36 7.97 -36.51 0.20
CA ASP A 36 7.06 -37.61 0.47
C ASP A 36 5.75 -37.34 -0.26
N ALA A 37 5.42 -38.29 -1.12
CA ALA A 37 4.52 -38.14 -2.24
C ALA A 37 3.04 -38.06 -1.82
N GLY A 38 2.42 -36.92 -2.12
CA GLY A 38 1.01 -36.81 -2.44
C GLY A 38 0.89 -36.27 -3.87
N SER A 39 0.46 -37.11 -4.80
CA SER A 39 0.33 -36.84 -6.24
C SER A 39 -0.23 -35.46 -6.59
N PHE A 40 0.58 -34.61 -7.24
CA PHE A 40 0.07 -33.46 -7.97
C PHE A 40 0.04 -33.78 -9.47
N ALA A 41 -1.19 -33.97 -9.96
CA ALA A 41 -1.52 -34.25 -11.34
C ALA A 41 -1.07 -33.11 -12.30
N PRO A 42 -0.91 -33.39 -13.62
CA PRO A 42 -0.49 -32.41 -14.60
C PRO A 42 -1.46 -31.22 -14.64
N LEU A 43 -0.95 -30.06 -15.07
CA LEU A 43 -1.68 -28.79 -15.22
C LEU A 43 -2.84 -28.89 -16.25
N SER A 44 -3.94 -29.53 -15.86
CA SER A 44 -5.26 -29.44 -16.52
C SER A 44 -6.34 -28.84 -15.62
N PHE A 45 -5.97 -28.22 -14.49
CA PHE A 45 -6.90 -27.73 -13.46
C PHE A 45 -7.43 -26.29 -13.63
N TYR A 46 -7.39 -25.70 -14.84
CA TYR A 46 -7.85 -24.31 -15.03
C TYR A 46 -9.07 -24.13 -15.94
N ASN A 47 -9.87 -25.18 -16.17
CA ASN A 47 -11.15 -25.02 -16.87
C ASN A 47 -12.40 -25.21 -16.00
N ASN A 48 -12.26 -25.48 -14.69
CA ASN A 48 -13.39 -25.58 -13.75
C ASN A 48 -13.03 -25.02 -12.36
N GLN A 49 -12.43 -23.82 -12.31
CA GLN A 49 -12.50 -23.04 -11.06
C GLN A 49 -13.96 -22.60 -10.92
N PRO A 50 -14.66 -22.92 -9.81
CA PRO A 50 -15.92 -22.23 -9.52
C PRO A 50 -15.63 -20.74 -9.57
N ALA A 51 -16.53 -19.96 -10.19
CA ALA A 51 -16.40 -18.51 -10.25
C ALA A 51 -15.92 -18.00 -8.88
N ALA A 52 -14.76 -17.31 -8.85
CA ALA A 52 -14.14 -16.87 -7.62
C ALA A 52 -15.22 -16.22 -6.76
N LEU A 53 -15.50 -16.79 -5.58
CA LEU A 53 -16.55 -16.28 -4.71
C LEU A 53 -16.28 -14.78 -4.48
N PRO A 54 -17.32 -13.93 -4.55
CA PRO A 54 -17.12 -12.49 -4.38
C PRO A 54 -16.45 -12.23 -3.04
N VAL A 55 -15.33 -11.50 -3.06
CA VAL A 55 -14.60 -11.13 -1.84
C VAL A 55 -15.54 -10.31 -0.95
N PRO A 56 -15.74 -10.68 0.34
CA PRO A 56 -16.68 -10.01 1.24
C PRO A 56 -16.07 -8.70 1.77
N TRP A 57 -15.84 -7.75 0.87
CA TRP A 57 -15.11 -6.51 1.13
C TRP A 57 -15.65 -5.74 2.33
N ASP A 58 -16.96 -5.58 2.42
CA ASP A 58 -17.57 -4.75 3.48
C ASP A 58 -17.34 -5.37 4.87
N THR A 59 -17.47 -6.70 4.99
CA THR A 59 -17.15 -7.42 6.24
C THR A 59 -15.67 -7.33 6.60
N MET A 60 -14.77 -7.48 5.62
CA MET A 60 -13.33 -7.39 5.85
C MET A 60 -12.91 -5.97 6.27
N LEU A 61 -13.45 -4.96 5.58
CA LEU A 61 -13.20 -3.56 5.89
C LEU A 61 -13.71 -3.21 7.29
N GLN A 62 -14.93 -3.63 7.64
CA GLN A 62 -15.49 -3.37 8.97
C GLN A 62 -14.65 -4.02 10.07
N LYS A 63 -14.33 -5.32 9.95
CA LYS A 63 -13.51 -6.03 10.94
C LYS A 63 -12.11 -5.45 11.07
N GLY A 64 -11.46 -5.12 9.95
CA GLY A 64 -10.15 -4.48 9.94
C GLY A 64 -10.19 -3.13 10.64
N ARG A 65 -11.22 -2.32 10.37
CA ARG A 65 -11.41 -1.01 11.00
C ARG A 65 -11.55 -1.13 12.51
N ASP A 66 -12.43 -2.01 12.98
CA ASP A 66 -12.69 -2.21 14.41
C ASP A 66 -11.44 -2.74 15.14
N SER A 67 -10.73 -3.69 14.53
CA SER A 67 -9.46 -4.24 15.05
C SER A 67 -8.37 -3.18 15.22
N VAL A 68 -8.26 -2.23 14.28
CA VAL A 68 -7.29 -1.13 14.37
C VAL A 68 -7.66 -0.17 15.49
N LEU A 69 -8.93 0.26 15.56
CA LEU A 69 -9.38 1.21 16.58
C LEU A 69 -9.32 0.63 17.99
N ALA A 70 -9.60 -0.67 18.17
CA ALA A 70 -9.45 -1.36 19.46
C ALA A 70 -8.00 -1.36 19.98
N ARG A 71 -7.01 -1.24 19.08
CA ARG A 71 -5.58 -1.14 19.40
C ARG A 71 -5.08 0.31 19.51
N ALA A 72 -5.94 1.31 19.32
CA ALA A 72 -5.59 2.74 19.31
C ALA A 72 -6.49 3.53 20.27
N THR A 73 -6.61 3.05 21.51
CA THR A 73 -7.54 3.56 22.53
C THR A 73 -6.91 4.54 23.51
N ASN A 74 -5.58 4.61 23.59
CA ASN A 74 -4.88 5.42 24.60
C ASN A 74 -4.46 6.82 24.10
N ASN A 75 -4.86 7.20 22.89
CA ASN A 75 -4.54 8.49 22.29
C ASN A 75 -5.64 8.94 21.32
N SER A 76 -5.71 10.24 21.08
CA SER A 76 -6.69 10.84 20.17
C SER A 76 -6.24 10.83 18.70
N MET A 77 -5.02 10.40 18.39
CA MET A 77 -4.42 10.45 17.06
C MET A 77 -4.74 9.21 16.20
N GLY A 78 -5.34 8.16 16.78
CA GLY A 78 -5.58 6.90 16.09
C GLY A 78 -4.32 6.04 15.92
N ILE A 79 -3.27 6.29 16.70
CA ILE A 79 -2.01 5.56 16.61
C ILE A 79 -2.10 4.32 17.50
N ASN A 80 -1.52 3.20 17.07
CA ASN A 80 -1.44 2.00 17.89
C ASN A 80 -0.86 2.29 19.29
N ASN A 81 -1.47 1.72 20.32
CA ASN A 81 -1.16 1.96 21.73
C ASN A 81 0.32 1.73 22.08
N GLU A 82 0.91 0.64 21.58
CA GLU A 82 2.31 0.28 21.85
C GLU A 82 3.25 1.28 21.18
N TYR A 83 3.03 1.56 19.90
CA TYR A 83 3.83 2.53 19.15
C TYR A 83 3.71 3.94 19.73
N TYR A 84 2.50 4.34 20.13
CA TYR A 84 2.24 5.63 20.75
C TYR A 84 3.06 5.80 22.03
N ASN A 85 3.01 4.82 22.93
CA ASN A 85 3.74 4.87 24.19
C ASN A 85 5.25 4.86 24.00
N ALA A 86 5.75 4.06 23.06
CA ALA A 86 7.18 3.91 22.83
C ALA A 86 7.81 5.12 22.11
N HIS A 87 7.09 5.74 21.17
CA HIS A 87 7.71 6.68 20.23
C HIS A 87 7.07 8.07 20.19
N ILE A 88 5.76 8.18 20.43
CA ILE A 88 4.98 9.37 20.09
C ILE A 88 4.51 10.19 21.29
N LYS A 89 4.31 9.57 22.45
CA LYS A 89 3.72 10.25 23.63
C LYS A 89 4.40 11.59 23.94
N GLY A 90 3.62 12.67 23.89
CA GLY A 90 4.09 14.04 24.13
C GLY A 90 4.88 14.68 23.00
N LYS A 91 4.90 14.08 21.80
CA LYS A 91 5.62 14.58 20.62
C LYS A 91 4.67 14.80 19.46
N ASN A 92 5.07 15.73 18.59
CA ASN A 92 4.47 15.93 17.27
C ASN A 92 5.58 15.97 16.22
N GLY A 93 5.21 15.64 14.99
CA GLY A 93 6.10 15.67 13.84
C GLY A 93 5.94 16.93 13.02
N ARG A 94 7.00 17.25 12.27
CA ARG A 94 6.96 18.18 11.14
C ARG A 94 7.72 17.56 9.98
N ILE A 95 7.29 17.86 8.76
CA ILE A 95 7.99 17.43 7.54
C ILE A 95 8.55 18.67 6.87
N LYS A 96 9.83 18.61 6.52
CA LYS A 96 10.46 19.66 5.74
C LYS A 96 9.96 19.57 4.30
N ALA A 97 9.16 20.54 3.89
CA ALA A 97 8.83 20.71 2.48
C ALA A 97 10.11 21.06 1.70
N VAL A 98 10.27 20.43 0.53
CA VAL A 98 11.37 20.70 -0.40
C VAL A 98 10.77 21.36 -1.63
N ASP A 99 11.33 22.49 -2.03
CA ASP A 99 10.89 23.18 -3.24
C ASP A 99 11.16 22.33 -4.50
N PHE A 100 10.46 22.63 -5.59
CA PHE A 100 10.50 21.78 -6.79
C PHE A 100 11.88 21.72 -7.45
N GLU A 101 12.68 22.77 -7.34
CA GLU A 101 14.01 22.83 -7.95
C GLU A 101 14.97 21.87 -7.24
N HIS A 102 14.85 21.73 -5.93
CA HIS A 102 15.71 20.89 -5.10
C HIS A 102 15.10 19.52 -4.74
N ASN A 103 13.87 19.24 -5.17
CA ASN A 103 13.19 17.98 -4.85
C ASN A 103 13.60 16.86 -5.82
N THR A 104 14.65 16.11 -5.45
CA THR A 104 15.14 14.96 -6.22
C THR A 104 14.08 13.88 -6.42
N GLU A 105 13.30 13.55 -5.38
CA GLU A 105 12.26 12.51 -5.46
C GLU A 105 11.15 12.87 -6.47
N LEU A 106 10.77 14.15 -6.58
CA LEU A 106 9.82 14.59 -7.61
C LEU A 106 10.41 14.46 -9.02
N LYS A 107 11.71 14.72 -9.19
CA LYS A 107 12.40 14.53 -10.49
C LYS A 107 12.46 13.05 -10.86
N ASP A 108 12.78 12.19 -9.91
CA ASP A 108 12.84 10.74 -10.11
C ASP A 108 11.45 10.16 -10.41
N PHE A 109 10.41 10.64 -9.71
CA PHE A 109 9.03 10.30 -10.00
C PHE A 109 8.64 10.67 -11.44
N ARG A 110 9.00 11.88 -11.91
CA ARG A 110 8.76 12.29 -13.30
C ARG A 110 9.50 11.39 -14.31
N MET A 111 10.69 10.93 -13.98
CA MET A 111 11.42 9.96 -14.82
C MET A 111 10.70 8.60 -14.86
N LEU A 112 10.20 8.12 -13.73
CA LEU A 112 9.37 6.91 -13.68
C LEU A 112 8.11 7.08 -14.54
N MET A 113 7.42 8.21 -14.45
CA MET A 113 6.21 8.51 -15.24
C MET A 113 6.49 8.48 -16.75
N LYS A 114 7.63 9.03 -17.18
CA LYS A 114 8.07 8.93 -18.58
C LYS A 114 8.31 7.48 -19.00
N LEU A 115 8.97 6.70 -18.15
CA LEU A 115 9.27 5.30 -18.43
C LEU A 115 7.98 4.47 -18.60
N ILE A 116 7.07 4.55 -17.64
CA ILE A 116 5.83 3.75 -17.68
C ILE A 116 4.94 4.13 -18.87
N ARG A 117 4.94 5.40 -19.30
CA ARG A 117 4.21 5.85 -20.49
C ARG A 117 4.86 5.35 -21.78
N ALA A 118 6.19 5.41 -21.87
CA ALA A 118 6.93 4.94 -23.03
C ALA A 118 6.76 3.44 -23.28
N TYR A 119 6.60 2.66 -22.21
CA TYR A 119 6.35 1.22 -22.27
C TYR A 119 4.86 0.85 -22.19
N GLU A 120 3.96 1.85 -22.24
CA GLU A 120 2.51 1.66 -22.18
C GLU A 120 2.04 0.80 -21.00
N VAL A 121 2.77 0.85 -19.88
CA VAL A 121 2.50 0.05 -18.69
C VAL A 121 1.12 0.43 -18.15
N ASP A 122 0.28 -0.57 -17.88
CA ASP A 122 -0.95 -0.37 -17.12
C ASP A 122 -0.62 -0.27 -15.63
N ALA A 123 -0.32 0.95 -15.18
CA ALA A 123 0.02 1.24 -13.79
C ALA A 123 -1.19 1.72 -13.00
N TYR A 124 -1.19 1.41 -11.70
CA TYR A 124 -2.16 1.91 -10.73
C TYR A 124 -1.41 2.52 -9.56
N PHE A 125 -1.75 3.76 -9.19
CA PHE A 125 -1.06 4.49 -8.13
C PHE A 125 -1.81 4.42 -6.79
N VAL A 126 -1.06 4.48 -5.70
CA VAL A 126 -1.59 4.62 -4.34
C VAL A 126 -0.86 5.76 -3.68
N MET A 127 -1.58 6.82 -3.31
CA MET A 127 -1.01 7.92 -2.53
C MET A 127 -1.26 7.65 -1.05
N GLN A 128 -0.22 7.19 -0.36
CA GLN A 128 -0.27 6.89 1.07
C GLN A 128 -0.47 8.19 1.89
N PRO A 129 -1.34 8.19 2.93
CA PRO A 129 -1.47 9.33 3.81
C PRO A 129 -0.33 9.40 4.82
N LEU A 130 -0.25 10.55 5.48
CA LEU A 130 0.47 10.73 6.72
C LEU A 130 -0.54 11.14 7.78
N ASN A 131 -0.31 10.80 9.05
CA ASN A 131 -1.27 11.09 10.11
C ASN A 131 -1.30 12.61 10.39
N PRO A 132 -2.40 13.33 10.06
CA PRO A 132 -2.49 14.78 10.24
C PRO A 132 -2.66 15.19 11.70
N HIS A 133 -2.98 14.25 12.59
CA HIS A 133 -2.98 14.53 14.03
C HIS A 133 -1.56 14.54 14.62
N TYR A 134 -0.60 13.89 13.98
CA TYR A 134 0.80 13.88 14.42
C TYR A 134 1.64 14.95 13.71
N TYR A 135 1.50 15.07 12.38
CA TYR A 135 2.26 16.03 11.59
C TYR A 135 1.53 17.37 11.48
N THR A 136 2.06 18.41 12.13
CA THR A 136 1.35 19.70 12.26
C THR A 136 1.36 20.56 11.01
N ASN A 137 2.17 20.20 10.01
CA ASN A 137 2.44 21.04 8.84
C ASN A 137 2.25 20.32 7.50
N LEU A 138 1.40 19.29 7.44
CA LEU A 138 1.19 18.55 6.19
C LEU A 138 0.70 19.42 5.03
N LYS A 139 0.02 20.54 5.30
CA LYS A 139 -0.39 21.52 4.28
C LYS A 139 0.79 22.08 3.50
N ASP A 140 1.98 22.15 4.10
CA ASP A 140 3.21 22.61 3.44
C ASP A 140 3.64 21.65 2.31
N LEU A 141 3.15 20.40 2.32
CA LEU A 141 3.41 19.42 1.27
C LEU A 141 2.46 19.52 0.07
N ASN A 142 1.34 20.25 0.20
CA ASN A 142 0.33 20.35 -0.85
C ASN A 142 0.91 20.73 -2.22
N PRO A 143 1.84 21.69 -2.35
CA PRO A 143 2.43 22.01 -3.65
C PRO A 143 3.08 20.79 -4.33
N VAL A 144 3.86 19.99 -3.59
CA VAL A 144 4.54 18.80 -4.14
C VAL A 144 3.53 17.69 -4.44
N ILE A 145 2.57 17.47 -3.53
CA ILE A 145 1.53 16.45 -3.69
C ILE A 145 0.64 16.77 -4.89
N ASP A 146 0.33 18.04 -5.14
CA ASP A 146 -0.46 18.47 -6.29
C ASP A 146 0.32 18.28 -7.60
N GLU A 147 1.65 18.46 -7.60
CA GLU A 147 2.49 18.09 -8.74
C GLU A 147 2.47 16.58 -8.99
N VAL A 148 2.60 15.76 -7.95
CA VAL A 148 2.47 14.29 -8.07
C VAL A 148 1.11 13.90 -8.68
N ARG A 149 0.02 14.48 -8.19
CA ARG A 149 -1.33 14.26 -8.74
C ARG A 149 -1.45 14.65 -10.21
N LYS A 150 -0.82 15.77 -10.62
CA LYS A 150 -0.81 16.22 -12.02
C LYS A 150 -0.07 15.22 -12.91
N GLU A 151 1.11 14.76 -12.47
CA GLU A 151 1.88 13.75 -13.22
C GLU A 151 1.08 12.45 -13.40
N ILE A 152 0.39 11.98 -12.35
CA ILE A 152 -0.48 10.79 -12.42
C ILE A 152 -1.65 10.99 -13.39
N LYS A 153 -2.33 12.14 -13.32
CA LYS A 153 -3.46 12.47 -14.21
C LYS A 153 -3.04 12.67 -15.66
N GLY A 154 -1.77 12.99 -15.91
CA GLY A 154 -1.25 13.28 -17.23
C GLY A 154 -1.68 14.65 -17.77
N GLY A 155 -0.89 15.16 -18.71
CA GLY A 155 -1.20 16.36 -19.49
C GLY A 155 -2.01 16.07 -20.74
N ARG A 156 -2.19 17.11 -21.57
CA ARG A 156 -2.89 17.00 -22.85
C ARG A 156 -2.14 16.06 -23.79
N GLY A 157 -2.77 14.97 -24.20
CA GLY A 157 -2.17 13.96 -25.08
C GLY A 157 -1.35 12.90 -24.36
N GLU A 158 -1.31 12.93 -23.02
CA GLU A 158 -0.66 11.90 -22.21
C GLU A 158 -1.71 10.96 -21.60
N ARG A 159 -1.32 9.69 -21.38
CA ARG A 159 -2.18 8.72 -20.68
C ARG A 159 -2.35 9.13 -19.21
N ALA A 160 -3.60 9.20 -18.77
CA ALA A 160 -3.97 9.30 -17.36
C ALA A 160 -3.88 7.92 -16.69
N TYR A 161 -3.50 7.91 -15.41
CA TYR A 161 -3.48 6.70 -14.58
C TYR A 161 -4.51 6.78 -13.47
N ASP A 162 -5.09 5.62 -13.15
CA ASP A 162 -5.97 5.48 -11.99
C ASP A 162 -5.15 5.53 -10.69
N CYS A 163 -5.77 6.07 -9.65
CA CYS A 163 -5.08 6.29 -8.38
C CYS A 163 -6.05 6.17 -7.19
N ALA A 164 -5.64 5.39 -6.19
CA ALA A 164 -6.22 5.46 -4.85
C ALA A 164 -5.50 6.55 -4.06
N ASP A 165 -6.08 7.76 -4.05
CA ASP A 165 -5.52 8.89 -3.30
C ASP A 165 -6.10 8.97 -1.89
N PHE A 166 -5.30 8.59 -0.90
CA PHE A 166 -5.65 8.68 0.51
C PHE A 166 -5.06 9.90 1.21
N PHE A 167 -4.27 10.74 0.51
CA PHE A 167 -3.52 11.82 1.13
C PHE A 167 -4.45 12.99 1.49
N VAL A 168 -4.63 13.20 2.79
CA VAL A 168 -5.39 14.32 3.35
C VAL A 168 -4.57 15.06 4.40
N THR A 169 -4.65 16.38 4.39
CA THR A 169 -3.99 17.23 5.40
C THR A 169 -4.97 17.71 6.49
N ASP A 170 -6.26 17.50 6.29
CA ASP A 170 -7.32 17.93 7.20
C ASP A 170 -7.69 16.79 8.15
N THR A 171 -7.53 17.03 9.45
CA THR A 171 -7.88 16.08 10.51
C THR A 171 -9.37 15.72 10.53
N ALA A 172 -10.26 16.61 10.08
CA ALA A 172 -11.70 16.32 10.03
C ALA A 172 -12.08 15.32 8.93
N ARG A 173 -11.22 15.17 7.91
CA ARG A 173 -11.42 14.27 6.78
C ARG A 173 -10.59 12.99 6.87
N TYR A 174 -9.81 12.83 7.93
CA TYR A 174 -8.91 11.71 8.13
C TYR A 174 -9.59 10.57 8.89
N ASP A 175 -9.58 9.36 8.34
CA ASP A 175 -10.01 8.16 9.09
C ASP A 175 -8.84 7.67 9.96
N LYS A 176 -9.05 7.71 11.28
CA LYS A 176 -8.06 7.26 12.27
C LYS A 176 -7.72 5.78 12.17
N ALA A 177 -8.55 4.97 11.50
CA ALA A 177 -8.23 3.57 11.26
C ALA A 177 -7.27 3.35 10.08
N LEU A 178 -6.95 4.38 9.28
CA LEU A 178 -6.24 4.22 8.00
C LEU A 178 -4.77 3.83 8.16
N LEU A 179 -4.11 4.35 9.18
CA LEU A 179 -2.71 4.08 9.50
C LEU A 179 -2.59 3.32 10.82
N THR A 180 -1.58 2.46 10.94
CA THR A 180 -1.26 1.82 12.22
C THR A 180 -0.38 2.71 13.11
N ASP A 181 0.40 3.59 12.49
CA ASP A 181 1.26 4.55 13.15
C ASP A 181 1.13 5.94 12.50
N VAL A 182 2.21 6.71 12.44
CA VAL A 182 2.20 8.07 11.87
C VAL A 182 2.23 8.07 10.33
N MET A 183 2.57 6.96 9.68
CA MET A 183 2.76 6.91 8.23
C MET A 183 2.43 5.58 7.55
N HIS A 184 2.48 4.43 8.24
CA HIS A 184 2.26 3.13 7.61
C HIS A 184 0.79 2.72 7.65
N PHE A 185 0.28 2.21 6.51
CA PHE A 185 -1.08 1.69 6.44
C PHE A 185 -1.35 0.64 7.51
N SER A 186 -2.55 0.71 8.08
CA SER A 186 -3.07 -0.35 8.94
C SER A 186 -3.58 -1.53 8.11
N GLU A 187 -4.06 -2.57 8.79
CA GLU A 187 -4.81 -3.65 8.15
C GLU A 187 -6.04 -3.12 7.37
N TYR A 188 -6.78 -2.17 7.94
CA TYR A 188 -7.90 -1.51 7.27
C TYR A 188 -7.44 -0.74 6.03
N GLY A 189 -6.34 0.01 6.13
CA GLY A 189 -5.75 0.72 4.99
C GLY A 189 -5.34 -0.22 3.86
N TRP A 190 -4.69 -1.34 4.19
CA TRP A 190 -4.34 -2.36 3.20
C TRP A 190 -5.56 -3.02 2.57
N HIS A 191 -6.66 -3.25 3.31
CA HIS A 191 -7.90 -3.76 2.71
C HIS A 191 -8.50 -2.78 1.69
N LEU A 192 -8.43 -1.46 1.94
CA LEU A 192 -8.85 -0.44 0.97
C LEU A 192 -7.98 -0.46 -0.28
N VAL A 193 -6.65 -0.53 -0.11
CA VAL A 193 -5.70 -0.63 -1.22
C VAL A 193 -5.94 -1.89 -2.04
N ASN A 194 -6.10 -3.04 -1.38
CA ASN A 194 -6.35 -4.32 -2.05
C ASN A 194 -7.65 -4.28 -2.86
N ARG A 195 -8.73 -3.73 -2.31
CA ARG A 195 -9.99 -3.54 -3.04
C ARG A 195 -9.78 -2.66 -4.27
N ALA A 196 -9.05 -1.57 -4.13
CA ALA A 196 -8.80 -0.63 -5.22
C ALA A 196 -7.97 -1.26 -6.36
N VAL A 197 -6.90 -1.98 -6.02
CA VAL A 197 -6.04 -2.72 -6.97
C VAL A 197 -6.82 -3.84 -7.66
N MET A 198 -7.60 -4.63 -6.90
CA MET A 198 -8.43 -5.70 -7.46
C MET A 198 -9.49 -5.15 -8.43
N ASN A 199 -10.12 -4.03 -8.07
CA ASN A 199 -11.08 -3.36 -8.96
C ASN A 199 -10.42 -2.87 -10.26
N HIS A 200 -9.14 -2.48 -10.22
CA HIS A 200 -8.43 -2.04 -11.40
C HIS A 200 -8.03 -3.20 -12.33
N TYR A 201 -7.44 -4.27 -11.80
CA TYR A 201 -6.84 -5.33 -12.63
C TYR A 201 -7.69 -6.58 -12.85
N ALA A 202 -8.61 -6.89 -11.92
CA ALA A 202 -9.32 -8.18 -11.93
C ALA A 202 -10.81 -8.06 -12.27
N LEU A 203 -11.37 -6.84 -12.23
CA LEU A 203 -12.80 -6.59 -12.40
C LEU A 203 -13.12 -5.57 -13.51
N LYS A 204 -12.16 -5.31 -14.41
CA LYS A 204 -12.34 -4.54 -15.65
C LYS A 204 -12.40 -5.46 -16.86
#